data_AF-A0A347UA56-F1
#
_entry.id   AF-A0A347UA56-F1
#
_cell.length_a   1.000
_cell.length_b   1.000
_cell.length_c   1.000
_cell.angle_alpha   90.00
_cell.angle_beta   90.00
_cell.angle_gamma   90.00
#
_symmetry.space_group_name_H-M   'P 1'
#
loop_
_entity.id
_entity.type
_entity.pdbx_description
1 polymer ?
#
loop_
_entity_poly.entity_id
_entity_poly.type
_entity_poly.pdbx_seq_one_letter_code
_entity_poly.pdbx_strand_id
1 'polypeptide(L)'
;MEITNTIFETLLIKNNFKKKEFAEYSKIPYNTVVGWKKKNSVPAYAMVILKDMIYRKKLDEQTEQLFKRNIQPITNQNHNLTKIEENKLKSVFWGTNFTTYDILKGIREKNQKILKKIEENLPSNLQKQILGKLNYA
;
A
#
# COMPACT_ATOMS: atom_id res chain seq x y z
N MET A 1 -5.01 -25.52 26.51
CA MET A 1 -5.23 -25.86 25.09
C MET A 1 -3.86 -26.16 24.49
N GLU A 2 -3.59 -27.41 24.13
CA GLU A 2 -2.32 -27.80 23.51
C GLU A 2 -2.40 -27.54 22.00
N ILE A 3 -1.40 -26.85 21.46
CA ILE A 3 -1.32 -26.56 20.04
C ILE A 3 -0.36 -27.58 19.43
N THR A 4 -0.86 -28.35 18.46
CA THR A 4 -0.04 -29.36 17.80
C THR A 4 1.01 -28.70 16.92
N ASN A 5 2.20 -29.32 16.84
CA ASN A 5 3.26 -28.83 15.96
C ASN A 5 2.80 -28.77 14.50
N THR A 6 1.92 -29.68 14.06
CA THR A 6 1.33 -29.67 12.73
C THR A 6 0.66 -28.34 12.39
N ILE A 7 -0.16 -27.79 13.29
CA ILE A 7 -0.84 -26.51 13.06
C ILE A 7 0.17 -25.37 12.89
N PHE A 8 1.19 -25.34 13.75
CA PHE A 8 2.25 -24.34 13.70
C PHE A 8 3.04 -24.39 12.37
N GLU A 9 3.41 -25.60 11.93
CA GLU A 9 4.12 -25.82 10.66
C GLU A 9 3.27 -25.41 9.45
N THR A 10 1.99 -25.81 9.43
CA THR A 10 1.06 -25.43 8.35
C THR A 10 0.93 -23.91 8.24
N LEU A 11 0.88 -23.19 9.37
CA LEU A 11 0.80 -21.74 9.35
C LEU A 11 2.09 -21.07 8.87
N LEU A 12 3.26 -21.60 9.24
CA LEU A 12 4.53 -21.11 8.71
C LEU A 12 4.58 -21.27 7.18
N ILE A 13 4.27 -22.47 6.67
CA ILE A 13 4.33 -22.76 5.23
C ILE A 13 3.33 -21.89 4.46
N LYS A 14 2.08 -21.78 4.93
CA LYS A 14 1.04 -20.99 4.27
C LYS A 14 1.40 -19.50 4.15
N ASN A 15 2.15 -18.97 5.11
CA ASN A 15 2.58 -17.57 5.11
C ASN A 15 4.00 -17.39 4.58
N ASN A 16 4.59 -18.43 3.97
CA ASN A 16 5.94 -18.43 3.42
C ASN A 16 7.01 -17.97 4.45
N PHE A 17 6.94 -18.54 5.65
CA PHE A 17 7.92 -18.32 6.72
C PHE A 17 8.75 -19.58 6.97
N LYS A 18 10.03 -19.38 7.25
CA LYS A 18 10.93 -20.42 7.74
C LYS A 18 10.97 -20.39 9.26
N LYS A 19 11.19 -21.55 9.89
CA LYS A 19 11.39 -21.65 11.36
C LYS A 19 12.52 -20.76 11.88
N LYS A 20 13.57 -20.57 11.08
CA LYS A 20 14.70 -19.69 11.41
C LYS A 20 14.24 -18.22 11.54
N GLU A 21 13.41 -17.78 10.61
CA GLU A 21 12.82 -16.43 10.62
C GLU A 21 11.89 -16.26 11.82
N PHE A 22 11.06 -17.25 12.11
CA PHE A 22 10.23 -17.25 13.31
C PHE A 22 11.07 -17.20 14.60
N ALA A 23 12.15 -17.98 14.69
CA ALA A 23 13.05 -17.97 15.85
C ALA A 23 13.70 -16.58 16.06
N GLU A 24 14.16 -15.96 14.98
CA GLU A 24 14.74 -14.61 15.00
C GLU A 24 13.73 -13.54 15.42
N TYR A 25 12.50 -13.63 14.90
CA TYR A 25 11.41 -12.74 15.21
C TYR A 25 10.96 -12.85 16.68
N SER A 26 10.71 -14.09 17.12
CA SER A 26 10.20 -14.40 18.46
C SER A 26 11.25 -14.32 19.58
N LYS A 27 12.53 -14.22 19.21
CA LYS A 27 13.68 -14.35 20.13
C LYS A 27 13.74 -15.70 20.86
N ILE A 28 13.04 -16.70 20.34
CA ILE A 28 13.13 -18.07 20.84
C ILE A 28 14.29 -18.77 20.12
N PRO A 29 15.21 -19.44 20.83
CA PRO A 29 16.31 -20.15 20.19
C PRO A 29 15.82 -21.12 19.12
N TYR A 30 16.47 -21.12 17.96
CA TYR A 30 16.08 -21.97 16.83
C TYR A 30 16.00 -23.46 17.20
N ASN A 31 16.93 -23.94 18.03
CA ASN A 31 16.94 -25.31 18.53
C ASN A 31 15.66 -25.65 19.32
N THR A 32 15.11 -24.70 20.07
CA THR A 32 13.85 -24.85 20.80
C THR A 32 12.67 -24.96 19.83
N VAL A 33 12.62 -24.09 18.82
CA VAL A 33 11.56 -24.11 17.79
C VAL A 33 11.55 -25.44 17.02
N VAL A 34 12.72 -25.95 16.63
CA VAL A 34 12.84 -27.27 15.97
C VAL A 34 12.48 -28.40 16.94
N GLY A 35 12.80 -28.24 18.23
CA GLY A 35 12.50 -29.21 19.28
C GLY A 35 11.00 -29.45 19.50
N TRP A 36 10.14 -28.50 19.16
CA TRP A 36 8.67 -28.67 19.28
C TRP A 36 8.12 -29.78 18.39
N LYS A 37 8.76 -30.04 17.24
CA LYS A 37 8.42 -31.18 16.38
C LYS A 37 8.55 -32.52 17.13
N LYS A 38 9.60 -32.68 17.95
CA LYS A 38 9.85 -33.91 18.72
C LYS A 38 8.81 -34.13 19.81
N LYS A 39 8.30 -33.05 20.40
CA LYS A 39 7.28 -33.07 21.46
C LYS A 39 5.85 -33.03 20.92
N ASN A 40 5.69 -32.87 19.59
CA ASN A 40 4.44 -32.59 18.89
C ASN A 40 3.57 -31.48 19.52
N SER A 41 4.18 -30.59 20.29
CA SER A 41 3.49 -29.61 21.11
C SER A 41 4.25 -28.29 21.06
N VAL A 42 3.49 -27.23 20.81
CA VAL A 42 3.98 -25.86 20.70
C VAL A 42 3.37 -25.05 21.84
N PRO A 43 4.19 -24.29 22.58
CA PRO A 43 3.66 -23.42 23.63
C PRO A 43 2.66 -22.39 23.09
N ALA A 44 1.59 -22.14 23.85
CA ALA A 44 0.52 -21.24 23.40
C ALA A 44 1.02 -19.83 23.04
N TYR A 45 2.01 -19.30 23.78
CA TYR A 45 2.60 -17.99 23.49
C TYR A 45 3.29 -17.94 22.13
N ALA A 46 3.90 -19.03 21.67
CA ALA A 46 4.57 -19.08 20.37
C ALA A 46 3.57 -18.92 19.22
N MET A 47 2.35 -19.43 19.39
CA MET A 47 1.28 -19.24 18.43
C MET A 47 0.80 -17.78 18.38
N VAL A 48 0.73 -17.09 19.52
CA VAL A 48 0.39 -15.67 19.58
C VAL A 48 1.43 -14.85 18.82
N ILE A 49 2.71 -15.14 19.03
CA ILE A 49 3.81 -14.49 18.32
C ILE A 49 3.73 -14.77 16.81
N LEU A 50 3.41 -16.00 16.39
CA LEU A 50 3.26 -16.34 14.99
C LEU A 50 2.12 -15.54 14.34
N LYS A 51 0.99 -15.40 15.02
CA LYS A 51 -0.14 -14.59 14.53
C LYS A 51 0.26 -13.11 14.37
N ASP A 52 0.98 -12.56 15.34
CA ASP A 52 1.51 -11.19 15.25
C ASP A 52 2.49 -11.04 14.08
N MET A 53 3.42 -11.98 13.89
CA MET A 53 4.35 -12.00 12.75
C MET A 53 3.63 -12.01 11.40
N ILE A 54 2.60 -12.86 11.25
CA ILE A 54 1.77 -12.93 10.03
C ILE A 54 1.07 -11.60 9.78
N TYR A 55 0.51 -10.99 10.83
CA TYR A 55 -0.20 -9.72 10.72
C TYR A 55 0.71 -8.60 10.23
N ARG A 56 1.93 -8.47 10.79
CA ARG A 56 2.89 -7.44 10.39
C ARG A 56 3.35 -7.59 8.95
N LYS A 57 3.68 -8.81 8.51
CA LYS A 57 4.04 -9.06 7.11
C LYS A 57 2.95 -8.59 6.15
N LYS A 58 1.69 -8.87 6.48
CA LYS A 58 0.55 -8.42 5.66
C LYS A 58 0.45 -6.88 5.61
N LEU A 59 0.70 -6.20 6.73
CA LEU A 59 0.73 -4.74 6.77
C LEU A 59 1.87 -4.17 5.91
N ASP A 60 3.06 -4.77 5.98
CA ASP A 60 4.21 -4.36 5.18
C ASP A 60 3.92 -4.56 3.68
N GLU A 61 3.37 -5.70 3.28
CA GLU A 61 2.96 -5.98 1.90
C GLU A 61 1.91 -4.98 1.38
N GLN A 62 0.91 -4.64 2.20
CA GLN A 62 -0.10 -3.64 1.85
C GLN A 62 0.52 -2.24 1.70
N THR A 63 1.43 -1.90 2.60
CA THR A 63 2.14 -0.62 2.61
C THR A 63 3.04 -0.50 1.38
N GLU A 64 3.81 -1.55 1.04
CA GLU A 64 4.60 -1.61 -0.18
C GLU A 64 3.74 -1.46 -1.44
N GLN A 65 2.57 -2.11 -1.49
CA GLN A 65 1.67 -1.98 -2.64
C GLN A 65 1.13 -0.55 -2.78
N LEU A 66 0.79 0.12 -1.67
CA LEU A 66 0.38 1.52 -1.68
C LEU A 66 1.53 2.42 -2.19
N PHE A 67 2.74 2.23 -1.67
CA PHE A 67 3.90 2.99 -2.13
C PHE A 67 4.26 2.71 -3.60
N LYS A 68 4.22 1.45 -4.06
CA LYS A 68 4.44 1.10 -5.47
C LYS A 68 3.39 1.71 -6.39
N ARG A 69 2.12 1.78 -5.97
CA ARG A 69 1.06 2.52 -6.70
C ARG A 69 1.35 4.02 -6.77
N ASN A 70 1.95 4.59 -5.73
CA ASN A 70 2.30 6.00 -5.69
C ASN A 70 3.60 6.33 -6.46
N ILE A 71 4.53 5.36 -6.58
CA ILE A 71 5.84 5.54 -7.21
C ILE A 71 5.83 5.16 -8.70
N GLN A 72 4.92 4.31 -9.17
CA GLN A 72 4.74 4.13 -10.61
C GLN A 72 4.44 5.51 -11.21
N PRO A 73 5.34 6.09 -12.03
CA PRO A 73 4.97 7.25 -12.79
C PRO A 73 3.80 6.79 -13.64
N ILE A 74 2.71 7.55 -13.58
CA ILE A 74 1.53 7.29 -14.38
C ILE A 74 1.91 7.61 -15.84
N THR A 75 2.69 6.74 -16.47
CA THR A 75 3.16 6.91 -17.85
C THR A 75 2.09 6.53 -18.87
N ASN A 76 0.94 6.02 -18.42
CA ASN A 76 -0.19 5.67 -19.26
C ASN A 76 -1.52 6.25 -18.76
N GLN A 77 -1.53 7.51 -18.31
CA GLN A 77 -2.75 8.29 -18.48
C GLN A 77 -2.67 8.90 -19.87
N ASN A 78 -3.42 8.32 -20.81
CA ASN A 78 -3.75 8.95 -22.09
C ASN A 78 -4.53 10.24 -21.80
N HIS A 79 -3.83 11.29 -21.38
CA HIS A 79 -4.33 12.64 -21.30
C HIS A 79 -3.49 13.51 -22.24
N ASN A 80 -4.16 14.39 -22.97
CA ASN A 80 -3.49 15.25 -23.96
C ASN A 80 -2.86 16.50 -23.32
N LEU A 81 -2.55 16.45 -22.02
CA LEU A 81 -1.86 17.54 -21.33
C LEU A 81 -0.38 17.57 -21.73
N THR A 82 0.12 18.76 -22.00
CA THR A 82 1.54 19.03 -22.14
C THR A 82 2.22 18.99 -20.75
N LYS A 83 3.53 18.75 -20.73
CA LYS A 83 4.32 18.75 -19.48
C LYS A 83 4.20 20.06 -18.68
N ILE A 84 4.02 21.19 -19.36
CA ILE A 84 3.81 22.50 -18.73
C ILE A 84 2.46 22.56 -18.03
N GLU A 85 1.39 22.09 -18.69
CA GLU A 85 0.04 22.05 -18.12
C GLU A 85 -0.02 21.10 -16.93
N GLU A 86 0.61 19.92 -17.02
CA GLU A 86 0.75 19.01 -15.89
C GLU A 86 1.45 19.65 -14.69
N ASN A 87 2.57 20.35 -14.92
CA ASN A 87 3.33 20.98 -13.84
C ASN A 87 2.52 22.08 -13.16
N LYS A 88 1.77 22.89 -13.94
CA LYS A 88 0.87 23.90 -13.40
C LYS A 88 -0.30 23.28 -12.63
N LEU A 89 -0.81 22.14 -13.09
CA LEU A 89 -1.85 21.41 -12.36
C LEU A 89 -1.30 20.83 -11.05
N LYS A 90 -0.11 20.22 -11.07
CA LYS A 90 0.56 19.69 -9.87
C LYS A 90 0.87 20.79 -8.84
N SER A 91 1.26 21.98 -9.27
CA SER A 91 1.56 23.08 -8.35
C SER A 91 0.34 23.57 -7.56
N VAL A 92 -0.86 23.53 -8.14
CA VAL A 92 -2.11 23.88 -7.44
C VAL A 92 -2.37 22.98 -6.24
N PHE A 93 -1.95 21.72 -6.34
CA PHE A 93 -2.15 20.69 -5.33
C PHE A 93 -0.89 20.46 -4.48
N TRP A 94 0.11 21.34 -4.57
CA TRP A 94 1.30 21.27 -3.73
C TRP A 94 0.91 21.33 -2.25
N GLY A 95 1.50 20.46 -1.43
CA GLY A 95 1.17 20.32 -0.01
C GLY A 95 -0.16 19.63 0.29
N THR A 96 -0.81 19.00 -0.69
CA THR A 96 -1.98 18.14 -0.47
C THR A 96 -1.63 16.66 -0.57
N ASN A 97 -2.47 15.80 0.01
CA ASN A 97 -2.35 14.35 -0.11
C ASN A 97 -2.88 13.79 -1.44
N PHE A 98 -3.23 14.66 -2.41
CA PHE A 98 -3.73 14.21 -3.71
C PHE A 98 -2.57 13.86 -4.64
N THR A 99 -2.57 12.64 -5.17
CA THR A 99 -1.65 12.25 -6.23
C THR A 99 -2.09 12.81 -7.58
N THR A 100 -1.19 12.79 -8.57
CA THR A 100 -1.54 13.17 -9.96
C THR A 100 -2.71 12.32 -10.48
N TYR A 101 -2.75 11.04 -10.10
CA TYR A 101 -3.86 10.14 -10.44
C TYR A 101 -5.18 10.62 -9.83
N ASP A 102 -5.18 10.93 -8.52
CA ASP A 102 -6.38 11.36 -7.80
C ASP A 102 -6.94 12.67 -8.37
N ILE A 103 -6.06 13.60 -8.75
CA ILE A 103 -6.44 14.87 -9.38
C ILE A 103 -7.15 14.60 -10.71
N LEU A 104 -6.52 13.82 -11.59
CA LEU A 104 -7.06 13.57 -12.93
C LEU A 104 -8.33 12.72 -12.91
N LYS A 105 -8.38 11.72 -12.02
CA LYS A 105 -9.60 10.95 -11.76
C LYS A 105 -10.69 11.85 -11.20
N GLY A 106 -10.37 12.68 -10.23
CA GLY A 106 -11.32 13.63 -9.62
C GLY A 106 -11.87 14.65 -10.61
N ILE A 107 -11.07 15.12 -11.58
CA ILE A 107 -11.56 15.98 -12.67
C ILE A 107 -12.57 15.20 -13.53
N ARG A 108 -12.26 13.96 -13.94
CA ARG A 108 -13.16 13.12 -14.75
C ARG A 108 -14.47 12.79 -14.02
N GLU A 109 -14.40 12.59 -12.70
CA GLU A 109 -15.55 12.27 -11.84
C GLU A 109 -16.27 13.52 -11.31
N LYS A 110 -15.90 14.72 -11.78
CA LYS A 110 -16.49 16.01 -11.35
C LYS A 110 -16.47 16.23 -9.83
N ASN A 111 -15.38 15.83 -9.18
CA ASN A 111 -15.21 15.99 -7.73
C ASN A 111 -15.12 17.48 -7.34
N GLN A 112 -16.11 17.95 -6.58
CA GLN A 112 -16.24 19.36 -6.20
C GLN A 112 -15.03 19.93 -5.47
N LYS A 113 -14.35 19.14 -4.61
CA LYS A 113 -13.18 19.64 -3.85
C LYS A 113 -11.99 19.92 -4.77
N ILE A 114 -11.78 19.05 -5.75
CA ILE A 114 -10.70 19.17 -6.73
C ILE A 114 -10.99 20.30 -7.72
N LEU A 115 -12.22 20.39 -8.21
CA LEU A 115 -12.65 21.45 -9.13
C LEU A 115 -12.56 22.83 -8.48
N LYS A 116 -13.07 22.99 -7.26
CA LYS A 116 -12.99 24.26 -6.53
C LYS A 116 -11.55 24.73 -6.35
N LYS A 117 -10.65 23.81 -6.02
CA LYS A 117 -9.22 24.13 -5.84
C LYS A 117 -8.56 24.55 -7.15
N ILE A 118 -8.94 23.94 -8.28
CA ILE A 118 -8.52 24.36 -9.63
C ILE A 118 -9.05 25.77 -9.95
N GLU A 119 -10.32 26.02 -9.64
CA GLU A 119 -10.97 27.31 -9.88
C GLU A 119 -10.33 28.46 -9.08
N GLU A 120 -9.99 28.20 -7.82
CA GLU A 120 -9.39 29.17 -6.91
C GLU A 120 -7.92 29.50 -7.24
N ASN A 121 -7.17 28.55 -7.82
CA ASN A 121 -5.70 28.65 -7.93
C ASN A 121 -5.17 28.72 -9.36
N LEU A 122 -6.00 28.51 -10.40
CA LEU A 122 -5.59 28.66 -11.81
C LEU A 122 -6.35 29.80 -12.49
N PRO A 123 -5.73 30.52 -13.44
CA PRO A 123 -6.44 31.47 -14.28
C PRO A 123 -7.52 30.82 -15.16
N SER A 124 -8.64 31.51 -15.39
CA SER A 124 -9.83 30.97 -16.11
C SER A 124 -9.52 30.43 -17.53
N ASN A 125 -8.60 31.06 -18.25
CA ASN A 125 -8.16 30.58 -19.57
C ASN A 125 -7.49 29.20 -19.50
N LEU A 126 -6.64 29.00 -18.49
CA LEU A 126 -5.88 27.78 -18.27
C LEU A 126 -6.76 26.67 -17.70
N GLN A 127 -7.75 27.00 -16.86
CA GLN A 127 -8.77 26.06 -16.41
C GLN A 127 -9.51 25.46 -17.61
N LYS A 128 -10.06 26.30 -18.50
CA LYS A 128 -10.79 25.85 -19.70
C LYS A 128 -9.93 24.97 -20.60
N GLN A 129 -8.65 25.33 -20.78
CA GLN A 129 -7.71 24.56 -21.58
C GLN A 129 -7.41 23.18 -20.99
N ILE A 130 -7.12 23.10 -19.68
CA ILE A 130 -6.80 21.84 -19.01
C ILE A 130 -8.04 20.94 -18.89
N LEU A 131 -9.16 21.49 -18.44
CA LEU A 131 -10.42 20.74 -18.28
C LEU A 131 -10.94 20.25 -19.65
N GLY A 132 -10.89 21.08 -20.69
CA GLY A 132 -11.30 20.68 -22.03
C GLY A 132 -10.47 19.52 -22.60
N LYS A 133 -9.15 19.52 -22.38
CA LYS A 133 -8.25 18.42 -22.80
C LYS A 133 -8.43 17.12 -22.00
N LEU A 134 -9.08 17.19 -20.84
CA LEU A 134 -9.36 16.04 -19.99
C LEU A 134 -10.76 15.45 -20.20
N ASN A 135 -11.46 15.87 -21.26
CA ASN A 135 -12.85 15.53 -21.56
C ASN A 135 -13.81 15.86 -20.40
N TYR A 136 -13.57 16.99 -19.73
CA TYR A 136 -14.51 17.58 -18.80
C TYR A 136 -15.67 18.20 -19.60
N ALA A 137 -16.68 17.38 -19.94
CA ALA A 137 -17.96 17.78 -20.51
C ALA A 137 -19.08 17.45 -19.52
#